data_AF-C5P030-F1
#
_entry.id   AF-C5P030-F1
#
_cell.length_a   1.000
_cell.length_b   1.000
_cell.length_c   1.000
_cell.angle_alpha   90.00
_cell.angle_beta   90.00
_cell.angle_gamma   90.00
#
_symmetry.space_group_name_H-M   'P 1'
#
loop_
_entity.id
_entity.type
_entity.pdbx_description
1 polymer ?
#
loop_
_entity_poly.entity_id
_entity_poly.type
_entity_poly.pdbx_seq_one_letter_code
_entity_poly.pdbx_strand_id
1 'polypeptide(L)'
;MIFPKLFGTRTQGHSWWPNCRAGQFFLFPAVIFSVLLWIFVIASAIYSVVLDNKSPRALNAPIWWHRVSDDCTIAQGQIVALLFGICFETVQLSIHIFLFSTGRLHPITALVLSILSFGNWFGSSFYSPLANLAAERQFPATWETLFWIRQALGYCLLLLYLAYIVHASIATHRWRIAKKKRRTEEQETNIKLEDIE
;
A
#
# COMPACT_ATOMS: atom_id res chain seq x y z
N MET A 1 -4.59 -30.79 20.05
CA MET A 1 -5.11 -31.04 18.68
C MET A 1 -5.41 -29.67 18.08
N ILE A 2 -4.94 -29.19 16.94
CA ILE A 2 -4.13 -29.61 15.78
C ILE A 2 -3.62 -28.25 15.26
N PHE A 3 -2.31 -28.03 15.04
CA PHE A 3 -1.70 -27.04 14.11
C PHE A 3 -0.18 -26.80 14.38
N PRO A 4 0.71 -27.81 14.29
CA PRO A 4 2.14 -27.52 14.10
C PRO A 4 2.66 -28.04 12.74
N LYS A 5 1.88 -27.89 11.65
CA LYS A 5 2.28 -28.37 10.31
C LYS A 5 2.06 -27.42 9.14
N LEU A 6 1.53 -26.21 9.34
CA LEU A 6 1.41 -25.20 8.26
C LEU A 6 2.65 -24.30 8.12
N PHE A 7 3.51 -24.25 9.15
CA PHE A 7 4.84 -23.68 9.03
C PHE A 7 5.81 -24.80 8.69
N GLY A 8 5.82 -25.18 7.41
CA GLY A 8 6.86 -26.06 6.88
C GLY A 8 8.23 -25.52 7.32
N THR A 9 9.00 -26.37 7.99
CA THR A 9 10.42 -26.18 8.29
C THR A 9 11.19 -26.14 6.98
N ARG A 10 11.08 -25.05 6.23
CA ARG A 10 11.92 -24.79 5.06
C ARG A 10 13.20 -24.13 5.55
N THR A 11 14.06 -24.97 6.11
CA THR A 11 15.47 -24.70 6.42
C THR A 11 16.32 -24.58 5.15
N GLN A 12 15.77 -24.03 4.06
CA GLN A 12 16.57 -23.39 3.02
C GLN A 12 16.49 -21.90 3.28
N GLY A 13 17.24 -21.45 4.28
CA GLY A 13 17.32 -20.05 4.65
C GLY A 13 17.90 -19.27 3.47
N HIS A 14 17.04 -18.71 2.62
CA HIS A 14 17.43 -17.68 1.70
C HIS A 14 18.20 -16.62 2.49
N SER A 15 19.43 -16.31 2.09
CA SER A 15 20.37 -15.50 2.87
C SER A 15 19.85 -14.11 3.26
N TRP A 16 18.80 -13.64 2.59
CA TRP A 16 18.11 -12.38 2.88
C TRP A 16 16.96 -12.47 3.89
N TRP A 17 16.41 -13.66 4.13
CA TRP A 17 15.16 -13.85 4.89
C TRP A 17 15.17 -13.29 6.32
N PRO A 18 16.25 -13.45 7.12
CA PRO A 18 16.28 -12.92 8.49
C PRO A 18 16.11 -11.40 8.55
N ASN A 19 16.64 -10.68 7.55
CA ASN A 19 16.55 -9.22 7.47
C ASN A 19 15.15 -8.75 7.05
N CYS A 20 14.39 -9.59 6.33
CA CYS A 20 13.05 -9.26 5.86
C CYS A 20 11.94 -9.54 6.89
N ARG A 21 12.21 -10.32 7.97
CA ARG A 21 11.20 -10.65 9.00
C ARG A 21 10.65 -9.42 9.73
N ALA A 22 11.46 -8.38 9.89
CA ALA A 22 11.02 -7.13 10.51
C ALA A 22 9.95 -6.39 9.68
N GLY A 23 9.76 -6.77 8.40
CA GLY A 23 8.67 -6.28 7.56
C GLY A 23 7.27 -6.47 8.15
N GLN A 24 7.07 -7.49 9.00
CA GLN A 24 5.77 -7.73 9.65
C GLN A 24 5.28 -6.54 10.50
N PHE A 25 6.20 -5.78 11.10
CA PHE A 25 5.87 -4.63 11.94
C PHE A 25 5.36 -3.43 11.11
N PHE A 26 5.60 -3.45 9.80
CA PHE A 26 5.09 -2.45 8.87
C PHE A 26 3.82 -2.96 8.16
N LEU A 27 3.82 -4.22 7.74
CA LEU A 27 2.68 -4.81 7.01
C LEU A 27 1.43 -4.95 7.89
N PHE A 28 1.56 -5.28 9.17
CA PHE A 28 0.39 -5.47 10.04
C PHE A 28 -0.38 -4.16 10.32
N PRO A 29 0.28 -3.06 10.72
CA PRO A 29 -0.40 -1.77 10.80
C PRO A 29 -0.97 -1.30 9.46
N ALA A 30 -0.28 -1.60 8.34
CA ALA A 30 -0.78 -1.25 7.01
C ALA A 30 -2.14 -1.91 6.74
N VAL A 31 -2.29 -3.21 7.05
CA VAL A 31 -3.58 -3.92 6.94
C VAL A 31 -4.66 -3.26 7.78
N ILE A 32 -4.37 -2.90 9.04
CA ILE A 32 -5.34 -2.25 9.93
C ILE A 32 -5.81 -0.93 9.30
N PHE A 33 -4.89 -0.09 8.85
CA PHE A 33 -5.23 1.18 8.21
C PHE A 33 -5.99 0.98 6.91
N SER A 34 -5.63 0.00 6.07
CA SER A 34 -6.38 -0.33 4.85
C SER A 34 -7.82 -0.77 5.15
N VAL A 35 -8.04 -1.56 6.20
CA VAL A 35 -9.40 -1.96 6.61
C VAL A 35 -10.21 -0.75 7.09
N LEU A 36 -9.61 0.11 7.91
CA LEU A 36 -10.27 1.35 8.35
C LEU A 36 -10.60 2.25 7.17
N LEU A 37 -9.69 2.39 6.20
CA LEU A 37 -9.92 3.16 4.99
C LEU A 37 -11.09 2.62 4.16
N TRP A 38 -11.20 1.30 4.00
CA TRP A 38 -12.37 0.69 3.36
C TRP A 38 -13.67 1.07 4.06
N ILE A 39 -13.71 1.01 5.39
CA ILE A 39 -14.89 1.40 6.18
C ILE A 39 -15.26 2.87 5.89
N PHE A 40 -14.29 3.79 5.93
CA PHE A 40 -14.55 5.22 5.68
C PHE A 40 -14.88 5.54 4.22
N VAL A 41 -14.31 4.80 3.26
CA VAL A 41 -14.65 4.91 1.83
C VAL A 41 -16.09 4.47 1.58
N ILE A 42 -16.49 3.31 2.12
CA ILE A 42 -17.86 2.81 2.01
C ILE A 42 -18.84 3.76 2.71
N ALA A 43 -18.52 4.24 3.92
CA ALA A 43 -19.34 5.20 4.63
C ALA A 43 -19.51 6.51 3.83
N SER A 44 -18.42 7.01 3.24
CA SER A 44 -18.45 8.21 2.37
C SER A 44 -19.33 7.99 1.14
N ALA A 45 -19.22 6.83 0.49
CA ALA A 45 -20.00 6.49 -0.69
C ALA A 45 -21.50 6.42 -0.37
N ILE A 46 -21.87 5.68 0.70
CA ILE A 46 -23.27 5.54 1.14
C ILE A 46 -23.84 6.91 1.53
N TYR A 47 -23.10 7.71 2.29
CA TYR A 47 -23.54 9.05 2.68
C TYR A 47 -23.81 9.93 1.45
N SER A 48 -22.91 9.90 0.46
CA SER A 48 -23.09 10.64 -0.79
C SER A 48 -24.33 10.18 -1.56
N VAL A 49 -24.60 8.87 -1.64
CA VAL A 49 -25.82 8.34 -2.30
C VAL A 49 -27.09 8.80 -1.60
N VAL A 50 -27.13 8.71 -0.26
CA VAL A 50 -28.30 9.11 0.53
C VAL A 50 -28.57 10.61 0.37
N LEU A 51 -27.52 11.43 0.34
CA LEU A 51 -27.64 12.87 0.17
C LEU A 51 -28.12 13.23 -1.23
N ASP A 52 -27.59 12.58 -2.27
CA ASP A 52 -27.98 12.79 -3.67
C ASP A 52 -29.46 12.44 -3.88
N ASN A 53 -29.92 11.32 -3.30
CA ASN A 53 -31.32 10.89 -3.37
C ASN A 53 -32.30 11.84 -2.63
N LYS A 54 -31.87 12.46 -1.53
CA LYS A 54 -32.73 13.38 -0.75
C LYS A 54 -32.92 14.73 -1.43
N SER A 55 -31.94 15.17 -2.23
CA SER A 55 -32.04 16.42 -2.97
C SER A 55 -31.22 16.31 -4.26
N PRO A 56 -31.82 15.84 -5.36
CA PRO A 56 -31.14 15.70 -6.66
C PRO A 56 -30.63 17.04 -7.23
N ARG A 57 -31.10 18.16 -6.66
CA ARG A 57 -30.67 19.53 -7.00
C ARG A 57 -29.76 20.16 -5.94
N ALA A 58 -29.36 19.43 -4.90
CA ALA A 58 -28.37 19.94 -3.96
C ALA A 58 -27.04 20.08 -4.70
N LEU A 59 -26.69 21.33 -5.02
CA LEU A 59 -25.38 21.71 -5.56
C LEU A 59 -24.19 21.24 -4.70
N ASN A 60 -24.45 20.71 -3.49
CA ASN A 60 -23.47 20.35 -2.48
C ASN A 60 -23.31 18.82 -2.30
N ALA A 61 -23.95 17.99 -3.13
CA ALA A 61 -23.70 16.54 -3.10
C ALA A 61 -22.22 16.25 -3.47
N PRO A 62 -21.46 15.54 -2.62
CA PRO A 62 -20.03 15.33 -2.85
C PRO A 62 -19.70 14.47 -4.07
N ILE A 63 -20.58 13.53 -4.38
CA ILE A 63 -20.54 12.67 -5.57
C ILE A 63 -21.93 12.73 -6.20
N TRP A 64 -21.99 13.06 -7.49
CA TRP A 64 -23.25 13.14 -8.24
C TRP A 64 -23.59 11.79 -8.86
N TRP A 65 -24.19 10.91 -8.05
CA TRP A 65 -24.51 9.54 -8.47
C TRP A 65 -25.55 9.49 -9.60
N HIS A 66 -26.53 10.39 -9.59
CA HIS A 66 -27.53 10.49 -10.66
C HIS A 66 -26.97 10.98 -12.00
N ARG A 67 -25.83 11.70 -12.01
CA ARG A 67 -25.19 12.19 -13.24
C ARG A 67 -24.13 11.25 -13.80
N VAL A 68 -23.91 10.10 -13.17
CA VAL A 68 -22.95 9.10 -13.69
C VAL A 68 -23.37 8.60 -15.08
N SER A 69 -24.67 8.60 -15.40
CA SER A 69 -25.21 8.26 -16.71
C SER A 69 -25.11 9.40 -17.75
N ASP A 70 -25.18 10.66 -17.30
CA ASP A 70 -25.43 11.80 -18.18
C ASP A 70 -24.15 12.63 -18.42
N ASP A 71 -23.36 12.90 -17.37
CA ASP A 71 -22.09 13.62 -17.41
C ASP A 71 -20.93 12.65 -17.13
N CYS A 72 -20.61 11.83 -18.14
CA CYS A 72 -19.69 10.68 -18.06
C CYS A 72 -18.29 11.01 -17.52
N THR A 73 -17.80 12.26 -17.62
CA THR A 73 -16.39 12.57 -17.30
C THR A 73 -16.14 12.99 -15.86
N ILE A 74 -17.02 13.79 -15.25
CA ILE A 74 -16.75 14.41 -13.93
C ILE A 74 -17.18 13.49 -12.80
N ALA A 75 -18.40 12.93 -12.85
CA ALA A 75 -18.93 12.07 -11.80
C ALA A 75 -18.16 10.74 -11.70
N GLN A 76 -17.78 10.16 -12.85
CA GLN A 76 -16.93 8.97 -12.88
C GLN A 76 -15.53 9.27 -12.34
N GLY A 77 -14.95 10.44 -12.68
CA GLY A 77 -13.65 10.87 -12.16
C GLY A 77 -13.62 10.94 -10.63
N GLN A 78 -14.69 11.41 -9.99
CA GLN A 78 -14.80 11.47 -8.52
C GLN A 78 -14.88 10.06 -7.88
N ILE A 79 -15.63 9.14 -8.49
CA ILE A 79 -15.75 7.75 -8.02
C ILE A 79 -14.41 7.01 -8.19
N VAL A 80 -13.75 7.20 -9.34
CA VAL A 80 -12.44 6.63 -9.61
C VAL A 80 -11.42 7.18 -8.63
N ALA A 81 -11.38 8.48 -8.37
CA ALA A 81 -10.47 9.08 -7.39
C ALA A 81 -10.70 8.54 -5.96
N LEU A 82 -11.96 8.28 -5.59
CA LEU A 82 -12.33 7.72 -4.29
C LEU A 82 -11.84 6.27 -4.12
N LEU A 83 -12.01 5.45 -5.15
CA LEU A 83 -11.78 4.00 -5.08
C LEU A 83 -10.36 3.59 -5.49
N PHE A 84 -9.72 4.33 -6.40
CA PHE A 84 -8.45 3.93 -6.99
C PHE A 84 -7.37 3.68 -5.93
N GLY A 85 -7.22 4.62 -4.99
CA GLY A 85 -6.19 4.53 -3.94
C GLY A 85 -6.35 3.27 -3.08
N ILE A 86 -7.59 2.94 -2.67
CA ILE A 86 -7.86 1.79 -1.80
C ILE A 86 -7.89 0.46 -2.55
N CYS A 87 -8.37 0.44 -3.80
CA CYS A 87 -8.33 -0.75 -4.66
C CYS A 87 -6.89 -1.14 -4.99
N PHE A 88 -6.07 -0.16 -5.38
CA PHE A 88 -4.64 -0.36 -5.62
C PHE A 88 -3.95 -0.90 -4.37
N GLU A 89 -4.18 -0.26 -3.21
CA GLU A 89 -3.64 -0.69 -1.92
C GLU A 89 -4.03 -2.14 -1.60
N THR A 90 -5.28 -2.53 -1.82
CA THR A 90 -5.79 -3.87 -1.52
C THR A 90 -5.06 -4.95 -2.34
N VAL A 91 -4.91 -4.72 -3.63
CA VAL A 91 -4.19 -5.66 -4.53
C VAL A 91 -2.72 -5.74 -4.14
N GLN A 92 -2.08 -4.58 -3.99
CA GLN A 92 -0.66 -4.47 -3.68
C GLN A 92 -0.31 -5.10 -2.33
N LEU A 93 -1.09 -4.80 -1.29
CA LEU A 93 -0.89 -5.32 0.06
C LEU A 93 -1.12 -6.83 0.13
N SER A 94 -2.11 -7.35 -0.62
CA SER A 94 -2.34 -8.80 -0.74
C SER A 94 -1.13 -9.52 -1.35
N ILE A 95 -0.54 -8.97 -2.41
CA ILE A 95 0.70 -9.49 -3.00
C ILE A 95 1.83 -9.46 -1.97
N HIS A 96 1.95 -8.37 -1.22
CA HIS A 96 2.99 -8.20 -0.21
C HIS A 96 2.89 -9.26 0.90
N ILE A 97 1.69 -9.49 1.43
CA ILE A 97 1.41 -10.49 2.48
C ILE A 97 1.61 -11.90 1.95
N PHE A 98 1.20 -12.18 0.71
CA PHE A 98 1.42 -13.48 0.09
C PHE A 98 2.91 -13.81 -0.06
N LEU A 99 3.70 -12.87 -0.57
CA LEU A 99 5.16 -13.05 -0.70
C LEU A 99 5.85 -13.16 0.68
N PHE A 100 5.36 -12.41 1.67
CA PHE A 100 5.87 -12.48 3.04
C PHE A 100 5.57 -13.84 3.69
N SER A 101 4.32 -14.30 3.63
CA SER A 101 3.90 -15.58 4.22
C SER A 101 4.56 -16.79 3.58
N THR A 102 4.85 -16.73 2.28
CA THR A 102 5.47 -17.84 1.52
C THR A 102 6.99 -17.93 1.65
N GLY A 103 7.66 -17.04 2.37
CA GLY A 103 9.12 -17.07 2.44
C GLY A 103 9.83 -16.44 1.24
N ARG A 104 9.09 -15.82 0.32
CA ARG A 104 9.58 -15.44 -1.02
C ARG A 104 9.75 -13.94 -1.22
N LEU A 105 9.44 -13.13 -0.21
CA LEU A 105 9.64 -11.69 -0.26
C LEU A 105 11.14 -11.34 -0.33
N HIS A 106 11.61 -11.05 -1.54
CA HIS A 106 12.95 -10.55 -1.77
C HIS A 106 13.04 -9.09 -1.30
N PRO A 107 14.17 -8.63 -0.72
CA PRO A 107 14.29 -7.25 -0.22
C PRO A 107 14.08 -6.19 -1.32
N ILE A 108 14.48 -6.48 -2.56
CA ILE A 108 14.20 -5.59 -3.71
C ILE A 108 12.70 -5.52 -4.00
N THR A 109 12.00 -6.66 -3.97
CA THR A 109 10.55 -6.70 -4.20
C THR A 109 9.82 -5.91 -3.10
N ALA A 110 10.22 -6.08 -1.84
CA ALA A 110 9.69 -5.29 -0.73
C ALA A 110 9.91 -3.79 -0.96
N LEU A 111 11.10 -3.39 -1.41
CA LEU A 111 11.42 -2.00 -1.71
C LEU A 111 10.54 -1.44 -2.85
N VAL A 112 10.45 -2.13 -3.98
CA VAL A 112 9.66 -1.70 -5.15
C VAL A 112 8.19 -1.60 -4.77
N LEU A 113 7.63 -2.63 -4.11
CA LEU A 113 6.23 -2.61 -3.70
C LEU A 113 5.92 -1.46 -2.74
N SER A 114 6.84 -1.16 -1.81
CA SER A 114 6.68 -0.06 -0.86
C SER A 114 6.77 1.32 -1.52
N ILE A 115 7.65 1.49 -2.52
CA ILE A 115 7.73 2.73 -3.32
C ILE A 115 6.43 2.96 -4.09
N LEU A 116 5.87 1.92 -4.70
CA LEU A 116 4.59 2.02 -5.41
C LEU A 116 3.44 2.38 -4.46
N SER A 117 3.34 1.72 -3.31
CA SER A 117 2.34 2.06 -2.29
C SER A 117 2.52 3.49 -1.76
N PHE A 118 3.76 3.91 -1.50
CA PHE A 118 4.07 5.28 -1.12
C PHE A 118 3.61 6.28 -2.19
N GLY A 119 3.93 6.02 -3.46
CA GLY A 119 3.51 6.88 -4.58
C GLY A 119 2.00 6.98 -4.70
N ASN A 120 1.28 5.87 -4.53
CA ASN A 120 -0.19 5.84 -4.53
C ASN A 120 -0.78 6.72 -3.43
N TRP A 121 -0.29 6.59 -2.19
CA TRP A 121 -0.77 7.38 -1.06
C TRP A 121 -0.30 8.83 -1.07
N PHE A 122 0.87 9.11 -1.63
CA PHE A 122 1.34 10.46 -1.88
C PHE A 122 0.43 11.16 -2.90
N GLY A 123 0.18 10.53 -4.04
CA GLY A 123 -0.76 11.04 -5.03
C GLY A 123 -2.15 11.26 -4.42
N SER A 124 -2.73 10.23 -3.81
CA SER A 124 -4.10 10.28 -3.29
C SER A 124 -4.26 11.30 -2.15
N SER A 125 -3.32 11.34 -1.20
CA SER A 125 -3.43 12.18 0.01
C SER A 125 -2.99 13.63 -0.19
N PHE A 126 -2.28 13.96 -1.28
CA PHE A 126 -1.95 15.35 -1.59
C PHE A 126 -2.83 15.92 -2.69
N TYR A 127 -3.09 15.15 -3.75
CA TYR A 127 -3.93 15.61 -4.85
C TYR A 127 -5.37 15.82 -4.40
N SER A 128 -5.96 14.89 -3.64
CA SER A 128 -7.38 14.98 -3.27
C SER A 128 -7.69 16.18 -2.36
N PRO A 129 -6.91 16.49 -1.30
CA PRO A 129 -7.13 17.69 -0.50
C PRO A 129 -6.87 18.97 -1.29
N LEU A 130 -5.84 19.00 -2.14
CA LEU A 130 -5.55 20.17 -2.96
C LEU A 130 -6.69 20.45 -3.94
N ALA A 131 -7.21 19.42 -4.62
CA ALA A 131 -8.37 19.53 -5.49
C ALA A 131 -9.62 19.98 -4.73
N ASN A 132 -9.81 19.49 -3.49
CA ASN A 132 -10.92 19.88 -2.63
C ASN A 132 -10.84 21.36 -2.21
N LEU A 133 -9.66 21.84 -1.84
CA LEU A 133 -9.41 23.24 -1.49
C LEU A 133 -9.55 24.17 -2.70
N ALA A 134 -9.01 23.77 -3.86
CA ALA A 134 -9.08 24.55 -5.09
C ALA A 134 -10.50 24.64 -5.68
N ALA A 135 -11.36 23.65 -5.41
CA ALA A 135 -12.74 23.65 -5.89
C ALA A 135 -13.65 24.61 -5.10
N GLU A 136 -13.20 25.14 -3.95
CA GLU A 136 -13.95 26.05 -3.06
C GLU A 136 -15.39 25.58 -2.75
N ARG A 137 -15.63 24.27 -2.78
CA ARG A 137 -16.96 23.69 -2.56
C ARG A 137 -17.22 23.55 -1.06
N GLN A 138 -18.37 24.04 -0.62
CA GLN A 138 -18.88 23.79 0.72
C GLN A 138 -19.58 22.45 0.78
N PHE A 139 -19.00 21.50 1.50
CA PHE A 139 -19.60 20.20 1.76
C PHE A 139 -20.31 20.18 3.12
N PRO A 140 -21.30 19.30 3.32
CA PRO A 140 -21.85 19.06 4.64
C PRO A 140 -20.76 18.62 5.64
N ALA A 141 -20.79 19.15 6.86
CA ALA A 141 -19.79 18.89 7.89
C ALA A 141 -19.51 17.39 8.13
N THR A 142 -20.55 16.54 8.04
CA THR A 142 -20.42 15.08 8.16
C THR A 142 -19.55 14.49 7.06
N TRP A 143 -19.71 14.93 5.80
CA TRP A 143 -18.90 14.44 4.70
C TRP A 143 -17.46 14.95 4.79
N GLU A 144 -17.30 16.22 5.14
CA GLU A 144 -15.99 16.83 5.32
C GLU A 144 -15.18 16.10 6.40
N THR A 145 -15.82 15.73 7.51
CA THR A 145 -15.19 14.93 8.58
C THR A 145 -14.75 13.56 8.07
N LEU A 146 -15.61 12.85 7.33
CA LEU A 146 -15.27 11.56 6.71
C LEU A 146 -14.12 11.69 5.71
N PHE A 147 -14.10 12.76 4.94
CA PHE A 147 -13.02 13.08 4.01
C PHE A 147 -11.70 13.26 4.77
N TRP A 148 -11.64 14.13 5.78
CA TRP A 148 -10.40 14.41 6.51
C TRP A 148 -9.89 13.22 7.31
N ILE A 149 -10.78 12.40 7.90
CA ILE A 149 -10.37 11.15 8.56
C ILE A 149 -9.71 10.21 7.55
N ARG A 150 -10.25 10.09 6.33
CA ARG A 150 -9.63 9.28 5.28
C ARG A 150 -8.25 9.83 4.88
N GLN A 151 -8.10 11.14 4.77
CA GLN A 151 -6.79 11.75 4.47
C GLN A 151 -5.78 11.52 5.61
N ALA A 152 -6.22 11.66 6.86
CA ALA A 152 -5.38 11.37 8.02
C ALA A 152 -4.86 9.93 8.01
N LEU A 153 -5.74 8.95 7.74
CA LEU A 153 -5.35 7.55 7.57
C LEU A 153 -4.40 7.35 6.37
N GLY A 154 -4.63 8.05 5.26
CA GLY A 154 -3.74 8.04 4.10
C GLY A 154 -2.34 8.58 4.43
N TYR A 155 -2.23 9.64 5.22
CA TYR A 155 -0.95 10.15 5.71
C TYR A 155 -0.26 9.17 6.67
N CYS A 156 -1.02 8.49 7.54
CA CYS A 156 -0.47 7.42 8.38
C CYS A 156 0.13 6.29 7.54
N LEU A 157 -0.56 5.84 6.48
CA LEU A 157 0.00 4.86 5.53
C LEU A 157 1.23 5.40 4.79
N LEU A 158 1.22 6.65 4.38
CA LEU A 158 2.35 7.28 3.72
C LEU A 158 3.61 7.27 4.59
N LEU A 159 3.48 7.65 5.87
CA LEU A 159 4.58 7.60 6.84
C LEU A 159 5.05 6.17 7.11
N LEU A 160 4.11 5.22 7.22
CA LEU A 160 4.41 3.82 7.41
C LEU A 160 5.20 3.24 6.23
N TYR A 161 4.77 3.54 5.00
CA TYR A 161 5.46 3.11 3.78
C TYR A 161 6.82 3.80 3.62
N LEU A 162 6.96 5.07 4.02
CA LEU A 162 8.26 5.74 4.05
C LEU A 162 9.23 5.03 4.99
N ALA A 163 8.79 4.70 6.22
CA ALA A 163 9.60 3.94 7.17
C ALA A 163 9.94 2.55 6.62
N TYR A 164 9.00 1.91 5.93
CA TYR A 164 9.23 0.60 5.34
C TYR A 164 10.20 0.64 4.14
N ILE A 165 10.19 1.70 3.33
CA ILE A 165 11.17 1.95 2.27
C ILE A 165 12.59 2.03 2.84
N VAL A 166 12.78 2.78 3.93
CA VAL A 166 14.09 2.88 4.60
C VAL A 166 14.55 1.50 5.05
N HIS A 167 13.67 0.74 5.70
CA HIS A 167 13.97 -0.63 6.13
C HIS A 167 14.32 -1.55 4.96
N ALA A 168 13.53 -1.55 3.89
CA ALA A 168 13.74 -2.37 2.70
C ALA A 168 15.03 -1.97 1.95
N SER A 169 15.40 -0.69 1.97
CA SER A 169 16.65 -0.18 1.41
C SER A 169 17.87 -0.72 2.16
N ILE A 170 17.84 -0.68 3.50
CA ILE A 170 18.88 -1.26 4.35
C ILE A 170 19.00 -2.78 4.12
N ALA A 171 17.87 -3.48 4.07
CA ALA A 171 17.85 -4.93 3.80
C ALA A 171 18.42 -5.26 2.42
N THR A 172 18.09 -4.46 1.39
CA THR A 172 18.62 -4.60 0.04
C THR A 172 20.12 -4.37 0.00
N HIS A 173 20.61 -3.33 0.68
CA HIS A 173 22.03 -3.02 0.76
C HIS A 173 22.84 -4.14 1.42
N ARG A 174 22.37 -4.65 2.57
CA ARG A 174 22.98 -5.79 3.28
C ARG A 174 23.01 -7.05 2.41
N TRP A 175 21.93 -7.32 1.69
CA TRP A 175 21.87 -8.44 0.76
C TRP A 175 22.89 -8.30 -0.38
N ARG A 176 23.05 -7.09 -0.96
CA ARG A 176 24.05 -6.84 -2.01
C ARG A 176 25.49 -7.08 -1.51
N ILE A 177 25.81 -6.62 -0.30
CA ILE A 177 27.13 -6.87 0.32
C ILE A 177 27.38 -8.37 0.49
N ALA A 178 26.42 -9.08 1.09
CA ALA A 178 26.53 -10.52 1.31
C ALA A 178 26.66 -11.30 -0.02
N LYS A 179 25.94 -10.87 -1.06
CA LYS A 179 26.03 -11.44 -2.41
C LYS A 179 27.40 -11.21 -3.04
N LYS A 180 27.99 -10.02 -2.88
CA LYS A 180 29.34 -9.72 -3.38
C LYS A 180 30.39 -10.59 -2.69
N LYS A 181 30.33 -10.68 -1.34
CA LYS A 181 31.26 -11.49 -0.55
C LYS A 181 31.26 -12.97 -0.97
N ARG A 182 30.07 -13.57 -1.15
CA ARG A 182 29.95 -14.97 -1.61
C ARG A 182 30.58 -15.21 -2.98
N ARG A 183 30.39 -14.29 -3.93
CA ARG A 183 31.00 -14.42 -5.27
C ARG A 183 32.53 -14.39 -5.21
N THR A 184 33.10 -13.54 -4.35
CA THR A 184 34.55 -13.47 -4.16
C THR A 184 35.09 -14.77 -3.54
N GLU A 185 34.41 -15.32 -2.53
CA GLU A 185 34.77 -16.61 -1.91
C GLU A 185 34.66 -17.79 -2.90
N GLU A 186 33.60 -17.82 -3.73
CA GLU A 186 33.42 -18.80 -4.82
C GLU A 186 34.53 -18.69 -5.88
N GLN A 187 34.98 -17.47 -6.18
CA GLN A 187 36.06 -17.25 -7.14
C GLN A 187 37.44 -17.67 -6.56
N GLU A 188 37.73 -17.34 -5.30
CA GLU A 188 38.96 -17.76 -4.62
C GLU A 188 39.05 -19.28 -4.45
N THR A 189 37.92 -19.94 -4.21
CA THR A 189 37.86 -21.41 -4.11
C THR A 189 38.08 -22.09 -5.46
N ASN A 190 37.51 -21.56 -6.53
CA ASN A 190 37.73 -22.08 -7.89
C ASN A 190 39.19 -21.91 -8.34
N ILE A 191 39.83 -20.75 -8.09
CA ILE A 191 41.25 -20.54 -8.42
C ILE A 191 42.14 -21.56 -7.71
N LYS A 192 41.90 -21.80 -6.43
CA LYS A 192 42.67 -22.81 -5.67
C LYS A 192 42.50 -24.24 -6.17
N LEU A 193 41.37 -24.56 -6.81
CA LEU A 193 41.15 -25.89 -7.38
C LEU A 193 41.89 -26.06 -8.70
N GLU A 194 41.95 -25.02 -9.53
CA GLU A 194 42.74 -25.01 -10.77
C GLU A 194 44.25 -25.09 -10.51
N ASP A 195 44.75 -24.50 -9.41
CA ASP A 195 46.17 -24.58 -9.03
C ASP A 195 46.61 -25.98 -8.54
N ILE A 196 45.67 -26.91 -8.33
CA ILE A 196 45.93 -28.27 -7.81
C ILE A 196 45.92 -29.33 -8.95
N GLU A 197 45.36 -29.02 -10.13
CA GLU A 197 45.34 -29.89 -11.32
C GLU A 197 46.57 -29.70 -12.22
#